data_AF-A0A2U2B8R4-F1
#
_entry.id   AF-A0A2U2B8R4-F1
#
_cell.length_a   1.000
_cell.length_b   1.000
_cell.length_c   1.000
_cell.angle_alpha   90.00
_cell.angle_beta   90.00
_cell.angle_gamma   90.00
#
_symmetry.space_group_name_H-M   'P 1'
#
loop_
_entity.id
_entity.type
_entity.pdbx_description
1 polymer ?
#
loop_
_entity_poly.entity_id
_entity_poly.type
_entity_poly.pdbx_seq_one_letter_code
_entity_poly.pdbx_strand_id
1 'polypeptide(L)'
;MKNSFKLLSLLLGFGMAFSFTACTEDDDNNGGNENETTNVIVTDNITENTTWTSENVYQLGGRIAVEAGATLTIEPGTIIKGEAGTGSNATALLIARDATIMAEGEATAPIIFTSVADEITPEDVAAGDFASPNLPPDINGLWGGVIVLGNAHISVGDGTTAQIEGIPSTDTNGEYGGTDDEDNSGVLKYISIRHGGSNIGEGNEINGLTLGGVGNKTVVENIEVVANQDDGIEWFGGTVNVSNVVVWNPGDDGLDTDQAWNGTCSNFAVIHPQGSLFELDGPEGTYINGNHTFTNGICKAGELGEELIDFDASTNVNMSDVYFYDVPNENIVVEEYADMVAATSSSVSNLEYTLADGVDASVVFDGIDAAELTEVAEGQNTVGPQTSIFSWTWAAAANAF
;
A
#
# COMPACT_ATOMS: atom_id res chain seq x y z
N MET A 1 -39.00 -50.85 -32.48
CA MET A 1 -38.39 -51.83 -33.42
C MET A 1 -37.01 -52.15 -32.85
N LYS A 2 -36.83 -53.17 -32.00
CA LYS A 2 -36.63 -54.60 -32.34
C LYS A 2 -35.71 -54.79 -33.55
N ASN A 3 -34.43 -55.09 -33.31
CA ASN A 3 -33.89 -56.40 -33.67
C ASN A 3 -32.59 -56.71 -32.92
N SER A 4 -32.65 -57.83 -32.21
CA SER A 4 -31.61 -58.57 -31.54
C SER A 4 -31.01 -59.62 -32.46
N PHE A 5 -29.74 -59.99 -32.30
CA PHE A 5 -29.29 -61.36 -32.53
C PHE A 5 -28.15 -61.75 -31.58
N LYS A 6 -28.33 -62.95 -31.01
CA LYS A 6 -27.57 -63.67 -29.96
C LYS A 6 -26.35 -64.38 -30.59
N LEU A 7 -25.18 -64.34 -29.94
CA LEU A 7 -24.58 -65.34 -29.03
C LEU A 7 -23.96 -66.57 -29.73
N LEU A 8 -22.63 -66.79 -29.61
CA LEU A 8 -22.05 -68.00 -29.01
C LEU A 8 -20.52 -67.88 -28.76
N SER A 9 -20.14 -68.44 -27.62
CA SER A 9 -18.86 -68.54 -26.88
C SER A 9 -17.77 -69.47 -27.44
N LEU A 10 -16.49 -69.20 -27.10
CA LEU A 10 -15.57 -70.23 -26.58
C LEU A 10 -14.33 -69.64 -25.84
N LEU A 11 -13.99 -70.26 -24.70
CA LEU A 11 -12.87 -70.02 -23.77
C LEU A 11 -11.48 -70.29 -24.39
N LEU A 12 -10.42 -69.65 -23.84
CA LEU A 12 -9.36 -70.29 -23.02
C LEU A 12 -8.34 -69.23 -22.55
N GLY A 13 -7.96 -69.27 -21.26
CA GLY A 13 -7.01 -68.34 -20.64
C GLY A 13 -5.57 -68.82 -20.60
N PHE A 14 -4.65 -67.91 -20.26
CA PHE A 14 -3.43 -68.20 -19.52
C PHE A 14 -2.91 -66.90 -18.89
N GLY A 15 -2.66 -66.91 -17.58
CA GLY A 15 -2.10 -65.79 -16.85
C GLY A 15 -0.57 -65.79 -16.91
N MET A 16 0.03 -64.62 -16.72
CA MET A 16 1.42 -64.51 -16.27
C MET A 16 1.59 -63.21 -15.49
N ALA A 17 1.81 -63.34 -14.18
CA ALA A 17 2.29 -62.28 -13.32
C ALA A 17 3.80 -62.17 -13.48
N PHE A 18 4.31 -60.95 -13.67
CA PHE A 18 5.73 -60.64 -13.58
C PHE A 18 5.95 -59.71 -12.39
N SER A 19 6.64 -60.25 -11.38
CA SER A 19 7.27 -59.49 -10.31
C SER A 19 8.76 -59.46 -10.62
N PHE A 20 9.35 -58.27 -10.69
CA PHE A 20 10.80 -58.10 -10.55
C PHE A 20 11.05 -56.93 -9.60
N THR A 21 11.53 -57.27 -8.42
CA THR A 21 12.31 -56.40 -7.54
C THR A 21 13.74 -56.38 -8.06
N ALA A 22 14.31 -55.20 -8.22
CA ALA A 22 15.75 -54.99 -8.30
C ALA A 22 16.08 -53.71 -7.54
N CYS A 23 16.69 -53.88 -6.37
CA CYS A 23 17.41 -52.83 -5.68
C CYS A 23 18.81 -52.71 -6.29
N THR A 24 19.27 -51.48 -6.52
CA THR A 24 20.69 -51.14 -6.54
C THR A 24 20.86 -49.95 -5.59
N GLU A 25 21.63 -50.19 -4.54
CA GLU A 25 22.20 -49.19 -3.64
C GLU A 25 23.16 -48.33 -4.46
N ASP A 26 22.94 -47.02 -4.46
CA ASP A 26 24.00 -46.04 -4.64
C ASP A 26 23.82 -45.00 -3.52
N ASP A 27 24.74 -45.08 -2.56
CA ASP A 27 24.99 -44.07 -1.53
C ASP A 27 25.55 -42.82 -2.22
N ASP A 28 24.71 -41.82 -2.45
CA ASP A 28 25.16 -40.44 -2.63
C ASP A 28 24.56 -39.59 -1.51
N ASN A 29 25.32 -39.54 -0.42
CA ASN A 29 25.19 -38.58 0.67
C ASN A 29 25.58 -37.19 0.15
N ASN A 30 24.68 -36.55 -0.60
CA ASN A 30 24.82 -35.13 -0.92
C ASN A 30 24.22 -34.33 0.24
N GLY A 31 25.07 -33.97 1.20
CA GLY A 31 24.77 -32.93 2.19
C GLY A 31 24.70 -31.56 1.52
N GLY A 32 23.60 -31.32 0.78
CA GLY A 32 23.15 -29.98 0.47
C GLY A 32 22.44 -29.44 1.69
N ASN A 33 23.09 -28.54 2.42
CA ASN A 33 22.37 -27.64 3.30
C ASN A 33 21.77 -26.54 2.40
N GLU A 34 20.79 -26.92 1.59
CA GLU A 34 19.85 -25.94 1.07
C GLU A 34 19.08 -25.46 2.30
N ASN A 35 19.28 -24.20 2.68
CA ASN A 35 18.38 -23.54 3.63
C ASN A 35 17.03 -23.47 2.90
N GLU A 36 16.24 -24.54 2.99
CA GLU A 36 14.88 -24.59 2.48
C GLU A 36 14.10 -23.48 3.17
N THR A 37 13.77 -22.42 2.42
CA THR A 37 12.87 -21.38 2.90
C THR A 37 11.59 -22.03 3.38
N THR A 38 11.26 -21.85 4.67
CA THR A 38 10.02 -22.42 5.19
C THR A 38 8.88 -21.42 5.12
N ASN A 39 7.71 -21.89 4.71
CA ASN A 39 6.49 -21.10 4.74
C ASN A 39 5.83 -21.25 6.12
N VAL A 40 5.72 -20.14 6.86
CA VAL A 40 5.13 -20.07 8.20
C VAL A 40 3.74 -19.46 8.11
N ILE A 41 2.71 -20.27 8.29
CA ILE A 41 1.32 -19.78 8.31
C ILE A 41 1.02 -19.19 9.70
N VAL A 42 0.69 -17.91 9.73
CA VAL A 42 0.30 -17.15 10.93
C VAL A 42 -1.21 -17.06 10.98
N THR A 43 -1.83 -17.72 11.97
CA THR A 43 -3.31 -17.79 12.12
C THR A 43 -3.84 -17.10 13.37
N ASP A 44 -2.95 -16.74 14.29
CA ASP A 44 -3.29 -16.14 15.58
C ASP A 44 -2.66 -14.76 15.70
N ASN A 45 -3.30 -13.88 16.46
CA ASN A 45 -2.75 -12.56 16.80
C ASN A 45 -1.42 -12.70 17.55
N ILE A 46 -0.58 -11.68 17.39
CA ILE A 46 0.73 -11.57 18.02
C ILE A 46 0.55 -10.87 19.37
N THR A 47 0.52 -11.67 20.44
CA THR A 47 0.32 -11.19 21.82
C THR A 47 1.61 -11.05 22.63
N GLU A 48 2.74 -11.47 22.05
CA GLU A 48 4.07 -11.36 22.65
C GLU A 48 5.12 -11.01 21.58
N ASN A 49 6.25 -10.47 22.02
CA ASN A 49 7.31 -10.03 21.12
C ASN A 49 7.73 -11.18 20.18
N THR A 50 7.64 -10.91 18.88
CA THR A 50 7.84 -11.90 17.83
C THR A 50 8.80 -11.33 16.79
N THR A 51 9.66 -12.19 16.25
CA THR A 51 10.58 -11.83 15.18
C THR A 51 10.29 -12.67 13.94
N TRP A 52 10.12 -11.99 12.82
CA TRP A 52 10.02 -12.57 11.49
C TRP A 52 11.34 -12.38 10.74
N THR A 53 11.88 -13.47 10.20
CA THR A 53 13.22 -13.52 9.58
C THR A 53 13.14 -13.77 8.08
N SER A 54 14.13 -13.32 7.32
CA SER A 54 14.17 -13.53 5.86
C SER A 54 14.49 -14.97 5.44
N GLU A 55 14.77 -15.85 6.40
CA GLU A 55 14.86 -17.31 6.18
C GLU A 55 13.48 -17.94 5.90
N ASN A 56 12.40 -17.21 6.17
CA ASN A 56 11.02 -17.69 6.04
C ASN A 56 10.18 -16.78 5.16
N VAL A 57 9.15 -17.35 4.56
CA VAL A 57 7.99 -16.60 4.06
C VAL A 57 6.92 -16.69 5.15
N TYR A 58 6.33 -15.56 5.53
CA TYR A 58 5.23 -15.53 6.50
C TYR A 58 3.92 -15.36 5.78
N GLN A 59 3.00 -16.31 5.93
CA GLN A 59 1.70 -16.29 5.29
C GLN A 59 0.61 -15.96 6.31
N LEU A 60 -0.03 -14.80 6.17
CA LEU A 60 -1.16 -14.40 7.01
C LEU A 60 -2.39 -15.22 6.61
N GLY A 61 -2.91 -16.04 7.53
CA GLY A 61 -4.09 -16.87 7.31
C GLY A 61 -5.43 -16.13 7.39
N GLY A 62 -5.39 -14.83 7.63
CA GLY A 62 -6.53 -13.93 7.85
C GLY A 62 -6.03 -12.60 8.41
N ARG A 63 -6.90 -11.78 8.98
CA ARG A 63 -6.48 -10.58 9.71
C ARG A 63 -5.67 -10.96 10.96
N ILE A 64 -4.41 -10.53 11.02
CA ILE A 64 -3.51 -10.75 12.16
C ILE A 64 -3.23 -9.41 12.82
N ALA A 65 -3.60 -9.28 14.09
CA ALA A 65 -3.28 -8.12 14.90
C ALA A 65 -1.98 -8.34 15.70
N VAL A 66 -1.13 -7.32 15.77
CA VAL A 66 -0.13 -7.17 16.83
C VAL A 66 -0.81 -6.41 17.96
N GLU A 67 -1.03 -7.08 19.08
CA GLU A 67 -1.83 -6.55 20.18
C GLU A 67 -1.01 -5.63 21.10
N ALA A 68 -1.71 -4.78 21.84
CA ALA A 68 -1.12 -3.83 22.78
C ALA A 68 -0.03 -4.47 23.67
N GLY A 69 1.14 -3.84 23.72
CA GLY A 69 2.29 -4.29 24.49
C GLY A 69 3.19 -5.33 23.80
N ALA A 70 2.81 -5.84 22.63
CA ALA A 70 3.65 -6.71 21.82
C ALA A 70 4.46 -5.91 20.78
N THR A 71 5.64 -6.41 20.45
CA THR A 71 6.46 -5.91 19.34
C THR A 71 6.62 -6.97 18.26
N LEU A 72 6.27 -6.62 17.02
CA LEU A 72 6.63 -7.41 15.84
C LEU A 72 7.90 -6.83 15.22
N THR A 73 8.98 -7.60 15.20
CA THR A 73 10.21 -7.24 14.48
C THR A 73 10.28 -8.03 13.17
N ILE A 74 10.56 -7.36 12.06
CA ILE A 74 10.67 -7.98 10.73
C ILE A 74 12.06 -7.65 10.17
N GLU A 75 12.84 -8.69 9.87
CA GLU A 75 14.19 -8.52 9.33
C GLU A 75 14.17 -8.08 7.85
N PRO A 76 15.20 -7.37 7.38
CA PRO A 76 15.34 -7.03 5.96
C PRO A 76 15.21 -8.24 5.04
N GLY A 77 14.57 -8.05 3.89
CA GLY A 77 14.35 -9.09 2.88
C GLY A 77 13.25 -10.09 3.20
N THR A 78 12.54 -9.94 4.32
CA THR A 78 11.42 -10.83 4.67
C THR A 78 10.25 -10.61 3.71
N ILE A 79 9.63 -11.72 3.29
CA ILE A 79 8.41 -11.70 2.46
C ILE A 79 7.23 -12.14 3.32
N ILE A 80 6.17 -11.34 3.29
CA ILE A 80 4.91 -11.56 3.99
C ILE A 80 3.80 -11.65 2.94
N LYS A 81 3.01 -12.73 2.97
CA LYS A 81 1.96 -13.01 2.00
C LYS A 81 0.59 -13.09 2.67
N GLY A 82 -0.36 -12.29 2.23
CA GLY A 82 -1.75 -12.37 2.65
C GLY A 82 -2.53 -13.44 1.87
N GLU A 83 -3.26 -14.30 2.58
CA GLU A 83 -4.30 -15.14 1.97
C GLU A 83 -5.43 -14.31 1.38
N ALA A 84 -6.13 -14.87 0.39
CA ALA A 84 -7.31 -14.22 -0.17
C ALA A 84 -8.40 -14.06 0.91
N GLY A 85 -8.99 -12.87 0.97
CA GLY A 85 -10.10 -12.53 1.86
C GLY A 85 -10.77 -11.26 1.35
N THR A 86 -12.05 -11.08 1.65
CA THR A 86 -12.83 -9.91 1.19
C THR A 86 -13.72 -9.39 2.32
N GLY A 87 -14.05 -8.11 2.26
CA GLY A 87 -14.92 -7.47 3.24
C GLY A 87 -14.36 -7.59 4.66
N SER A 88 -15.22 -7.80 5.65
CA SER A 88 -14.80 -7.90 7.08
C SER A 88 -13.82 -9.04 7.41
N ASN A 89 -13.60 -9.97 6.47
CA ASN A 89 -12.68 -11.10 6.58
C ASN A 89 -11.43 -10.92 5.70
N ALA A 90 -11.19 -9.73 5.14
CA ALA A 90 -9.98 -9.42 4.41
C ALA A 90 -8.75 -9.71 5.28
N THR A 91 -7.76 -10.36 4.66
CA THR A 91 -6.48 -10.65 5.30
C THR A 91 -5.65 -9.39 5.38
N ALA A 92 -5.30 -8.93 6.57
CA ALA A 92 -4.49 -7.73 6.76
C ALA A 92 -3.52 -7.92 7.93
N LEU A 93 -2.44 -7.13 7.94
CA LEU A 93 -1.61 -6.96 9.13
C LEU A 93 -2.07 -5.68 9.83
N LEU A 94 -2.50 -5.82 11.09
CA LEU A 94 -2.98 -4.70 11.91
C LEU A 94 -2.03 -4.49 13.08
N ILE A 95 -1.41 -3.33 13.19
CA ILE A 95 -0.66 -2.90 14.36
C ILE A 95 -1.60 -2.08 15.23
N ALA A 96 -2.10 -2.68 16.31
CA ALA A 96 -3.04 -2.01 17.20
C ALA A 96 -2.35 -0.90 18.00
N ARG A 97 -3.15 -0.02 18.61
CA ARG A 97 -2.66 0.94 19.60
C ARG A 97 -1.82 0.25 20.68
N ASP A 98 -0.79 0.95 21.13
CA ASP A 98 0.18 0.49 22.14
C ASP A 98 0.99 -0.78 21.73
N ALA A 99 0.84 -1.27 20.49
CA ALA A 99 1.73 -2.24 19.89
C ALA A 99 2.89 -1.54 19.16
N THR A 100 3.88 -2.31 18.72
CA THR A 100 5.03 -1.76 17.99
C THR A 100 5.40 -2.64 16.81
N ILE A 101 5.62 -2.03 15.64
CA ILE A 101 6.25 -2.69 14.49
C ILE A 101 7.68 -2.18 14.30
N MET A 102 8.64 -3.09 14.16
CA MET A 102 10.03 -2.79 13.82
C MET A 102 10.36 -3.48 12.49
N ALA A 103 9.95 -2.85 11.39
CA ALA A 103 10.14 -3.33 10.04
C ALA A 103 11.16 -2.43 9.32
N GLU A 104 12.43 -2.77 9.49
CA GLU A 104 13.57 -2.00 8.98
C GLU A 104 14.23 -2.73 7.81
N GLY A 105 13.61 -2.69 6.63
CA GLY A 105 14.21 -3.18 5.41
C GLY A 105 15.42 -2.36 4.95
N GLU A 106 16.02 -2.77 3.85
CA GLU A 106 17.13 -2.05 3.20
C GLU A 106 16.84 -1.85 1.70
N ALA A 107 17.46 -0.84 1.07
CA ALA A 107 17.34 -0.64 -0.39
C ALA A 107 17.75 -1.87 -1.22
N THR A 108 18.62 -2.73 -0.67
CA THR A 108 19.08 -3.98 -1.29
C THR A 108 18.33 -5.23 -0.80
N ALA A 109 17.48 -5.09 0.21
CA ALA A 109 16.70 -6.16 0.82
C ALA A 109 15.42 -5.57 1.44
N PRO A 110 14.49 -5.05 0.60
CA PRO A 110 13.25 -4.49 1.09
C PRO A 110 12.39 -5.57 1.74
N ILE A 111 11.51 -5.17 2.66
CA ILE A 111 10.46 -6.04 3.18
C ILE A 111 9.29 -5.98 2.20
N ILE A 112 8.78 -7.13 1.75
CA ILE A 112 7.70 -7.20 0.77
C ILE A 112 6.45 -7.79 1.44
N PHE A 113 5.39 -7.00 1.48
CA PHE A 113 4.04 -7.45 1.77
C PHE A 113 3.27 -7.62 0.47
N THR A 114 2.73 -8.81 0.22
CA THR A 114 2.05 -9.14 -1.04
C THR A 114 0.97 -10.21 -0.82
N SER A 115 0.36 -10.72 -1.89
CA SER A 115 -0.58 -11.83 -1.84
C SER A 115 0.12 -13.19 -1.96
N VAL A 116 -0.52 -14.25 -1.45
CA VAL A 116 -0.11 -15.65 -1.74
C VAL A 116 -0.12 -15.99 -3.24
N ALA A 117 -0.79 -15.19 -4.08
CA ALA A 117 -0.78 -15.35 -5.53
C ALA A 117 0.49 -14.80 -6.21
N ASP A 118 1.24 -13.92 -5.55
CA ASP A 118 2.52 -13.40 -6.03
C ASP A 118 3.60 -14.47 -5.83
N GLU A 119 4.31 -14.83 -6.89
CA GLU A 119 5.32 -15.90 -6.89
C GLU A 119 6.71 -15.41 -6.47
N ILE A 120 6.87 -14.13 -6.08
CA ILE A 120 8.14 -13.58 -5.56
C ILE A 120 8.73 -14.46 -4.45
N THR A 121 10.03 -14.75 -4.51
CA THR A 121 10.74 -15.58 -3.53
C THR A 121 11.89 -14.82 -2.84
N PRO A 122 12.39 -15.31 -1.69
CA PRO A 122 13.57 -14.71 -1.06
C PRO A 122 14.81 -14.73 -1.97
N GLU A 123 14.93 -15.69 -2.88
CA GLU A 123 16.02 -15.73 -3.86
C GLU A 123 15.95 -14.55 -4.84
N ASP A 124 14.75 -14.16 -5.28
CA ASP A 124 14.56 -12.99 -6.15
C ASP A 124 15.01 -11.71 -5.43
N VAL A 125 14.55 -11.53 -4.18
CA VAL A 125 14.95 -10.40 -3.33
C VAL A 125 16.46 -10.38 -3.11
N ALA A 126 17.07 -11.53 -2.81
CA ALA A 126 18.52 -11.64 -2.62
C ALA A 126 19.31 -11.40 -3.92
N ALA A 127 18.71 -11.65 -5.09
CA ALA A 127 19.28 -11.31 -6.39
C ALA A 127 19.12 -9.82 -6.77
N GLY A 128 18.35 -9.06 -5.99
CA GLY A 128 18.00 -7.67 -6.30
C GLY A 128 16.93 -7.55 -7.37
N ASP A 129 16.16 -8.62 -7.61
CA ASP A 129 14.98 -8.59 -8.48
C ASP A 129 13.74 -8.42 -7.61
N PHE A 130 13.25 -7.17 -7.53
CA PHE A 130 12.12 -6.83 -6.68
C PHE A 130 10.79 -6.86 -7.43
N ALA A 131 10.78 -7.10 -8.75
CA ALA A 131 9.52 -7.14 -9.50
C ALA A 131 8.70 -8.38 -9.15
N SER A 132 7.37 -8.28 -9.15
CA SER A 132 6.55 -9.52 -9.11
C SER A 132 6.86 -10.34 -10.36
N PRO A 133 7.21 -11.63 -10.24
CA PRO A 133 7.59 -12.45 -11.39
C PRO A 133 6.39 -12.88 -12.24
N ASN A 134 5.17 -12.83 -11.69
CA ASN A 134 3.98 -13.40 -12.33
C ASN A 134 2.75 -12.48 -12.34
N LEU A 135 2.66 -11.49 -11.45
CA LEU A 135 1.53 -10.55 -11.40
C LEU A 135 1.90 -9.21 -12.05
N PRO A 136 1.07 -8.67 -12.95
CA PRO A 136 1.25 -7.32 -13.43
C PRO A 136 0.86 -6.28 -12.36
N PRO A 137 1.38 -5.04 -12.48
CA PRO A 137 1.23 -3.98 -11.48
C PRO A 137 -0.17 -3.32 -11.50
N ASP A 138 -1.17 -3.99 -12.07
CA ASP A 138 -2.57 -3.55 -12.17
C ASP A 138 -3.54 -4.63 -11.61
N ILE A 139 -3.02 -5.74 -11.08
CA ILE A 139 -3.83 -6.71 -10.35
C ILE A 139 -3.88 -6.31 -8.89
N ASN A 140 -5.07 -6.01 -8.39
CA ASN A 140 -5.30 -5.55 -7.03
C ASN A 140 -6.34 -6.42 -6.31
N GLY A 141 -6.64 -6.10 -5.06
CA GLY A 141 -7.75 -6.70 -4.32
C GLY A 141 -7.49 -8.13 -3.84
N LEU A 142 -6.23 -8.54 -3.73
CA LEU A 142 -5.86 -9.93 -3.44
C LEU A 142 -5.69 -10.22 -1.94
N TRP A 143 -5.54 -9.17 -1.13
CA TRP A 143 -5.53 -9.17 0.34
C TRP A 143 -5.76 -7.73 0.82
N GLY A 144 -5.97 -7.51 2.12
CA GLY A 144 -6.32 -6.21 2.70
C GLY A 144 -5.21 -5.16 2.61
N GLY A 145 -4.10 -5.34 3.30
CA GLY A 145 -3.06 -4.32 3.38
C GLY A 145 -2.39 -4.25 4.76
N VAL A 146 -1.67 -3.17 5.02
CA VAL A 146 -1.00 -2.91 6.30
C VAL A 146 -1.66 -1.72 7.00
N ILE A 147 -2.12 -1.92 8.23
CA ILE A 147 -2.80 -0.90 9.03
C ILE A 147 -1.96 -0.65 10.28
N VAL A 148 -1.62 0.62 10.55
CA VAL A 148 -0.89 1.03 11.75
C VAL A 148 -1.72 2.05 12.52
N LEU A 149 -2.06 1.71 13.77
CA LEU A 149 -2.91 2.53 14.63
C LEU A 149 -2.13 3.07 15.82
N GLY A 150 -2.15 4.39 15.99
CA GLY A 150 -1.47 5.11 17.05
C GLY A 150 -2.40 5.84 18.00
N ASN A 151 -1.77 6.60 18.91
CA ASN A 151 -2.42 7.34 19.99
C ASN A 151 -2.45 8.87 19.80
N ALA A 152 -2.07 9.38 18.63
CA ALA A 152 -2.03 10.81 18.32
C ALA A 152 -3.42 11.40 18.09
N HIS A 153 -3.52 12.74 18.08
CA HIS A 153 -4.80 13.41 17.86
C HIS A 153 -5.40 13.07 16.49
N ILE A 154 -6.73 12.93 16.47
CA ILE A 154 -7.55 12.78 15.26
C ILE A 154 -8.74 13.72 15.38
N SER A 155 -9.33 14.11 14.25
CA SER A 155 -10.56 14.91 14.21
C SER A 155 -11.76 14.05 13.88
N VAL A 156 -12.48 13.63 14.91
CA VAL A 156 -13.70 12.83 14.78
C VAL A 156 -14.86 13.48 15.52
N GLY A 157 -16.09 13.21 15.08
CA GLY A 157 -17.30 13.90 15.54
C GLY A 157 -17.43 13.98 17.08
N ASP A 158 -17.39 12.83 17.77
CA ASP A 158 -17.46 12.74 19.23
C ASP A 158 -16.28 11.93 19.80
N GLY A 159 -15.40 12.58 20.57
CA GLY A 159 -14.33 11.91 21.33
C GLY A 159 -12.93 12.25 20.86
N THR A 160 -11.98 11.36 21.17
CA THR A 160 -10.57 11.45 20.76
C THR A 160 -10.10 10.15 20.11
N THR A 161 -11.00 9.21 19.89
CA THR A 161 -10.71 7.88 19.37
C THR A 161 -11.84 7.45 18.46
N ALA A 162 -11.54 6.65 17.45
CA ALA A 162 -12.51 6.07 16.54
C ALA A 162 -12.13 4.62 16.24
N GLN A 163 -13.05 3.91 15.57
CA GLN A 163 -12.79 2.61 14.99
C GLN A 163 -12.32 2.84 13.56
N ILE A 164 -11.15 2.32 13.20
CA ILE A 164 -10.64 2.43 11.83
C ILE A 164 -11.61 1.69 10.90
N GLU A 165 -11.81 2.25 9.72
CA GLU A 165 -12.49 1.54 8.65
C GLU A 165 -11.76 0.23 8.30
N GLY A 166 -12.43 -0.65 7.56
CA GLY A 166 -11.88 -1.95 7.25
C GLY A 166 -12.04 -2.98 8.38
N ILE A 167 -12.06 -2.52 9.64
CA ILE A 167 -12.02 -3.37 10.84
C ILE A 167 -13.36 -3.32 11.60
N PRO A 168 -14.05 -4.47 11.78
CA PRO A 168 -15.33 -4.50 12.49
C PRO A 168 -15.22 -3.93 13.90
N SER A 169 -16.18 -3.11 14.32
CA SER A 169 -16.24 -2.51 15.67
C SER A 169 -16.30 -3.50 16.84
N THR A 170 -16.50 -4.79 16.57
CA THR A 170 -16.37 -5.86 17.56
C THR A 170 -14.91 -6.26 17.83
N ASP A 171 -13.98 -5.89 16.97
CA ASP A 171 -12.55 -6.11 17.10
C ASP A 171 -11.90 -4.84 17.66
N THR A 172 -11.63 -4.86 18.96
CA THR A 172 -11.08 -3.71 19.69
C THR A 172 -9.66 -3.34 19.27
N ASN A 173 -8.98 -4.18 18.51
CA ASN A 173 -7.66 -3.86 17.97
C ASN A 173 -7.72 -2.78 16.88
N GLY A 174 -8.91 -2.51 16.31
CA GLY A 174 -9.11 -1.46 15.32
C GLY A 174 -9.39 -0.08 15.90
N GLU A 175 -9.36 0.10 17.22
CA GLU A 175 -9.48 1.44 17.81
C GLU A 175 -8.17 2.22 17.59
N TYR A 176 -8.27 3.48 17.16
CA TYR A 176 -7.13 4.39 16.93
C TYR A 176 -7.40 5.79 17.51
N GLY A 177 -6.36 6.61 17.52
CA GLY A 177 -6.41 8.00 17.98
C GLY A 177 -6.19 8.17 19.47
N GLY A 178 -6.07 9.42 19.89
CA GLY A 178 -5.91 9.80 21.28
C GLY A 178 -5.53 11.27 21.40
N THR A 179 -4.55 11.55 22.25
CA THR A 179 -4.06 12.91 22.50
C THR A 179 -2.53 12.98 22.58
N ASP A 180 -1.82 11.94 22.16
CA ASP A 180 -0.37 11.85 22.26
C ASP A 180 0.30 12.01 20.89
N ASP A 181 0.55 13.24 20.49
CA ASP A 181 1.22 13.53 19.21
C ASP A 181 2.66 13.00 19.17
N GLU A 182 3.26 12.65 20.32
CA GLU A 182 4.59 12.04 20.39
C GLU A 182 4.52 10.50 20.49
N ASP A 183 3.35 9.89 20.23
CA ASP A 183 3.19 8.44 20.13
C ASP A 183 4.18 7.82 19.14
N ASN A 184 4.58 6.58 19.42
CA ASN A 184 5.56 5.85 18.62
C ASN A 184 5.08 4.42 18.36
N SER A 185 4.55 4.18 17.17
CA SER A 185 4.13 2.87 16.69
C SER A 185 5.30 2.03 16.12
N GLY A 186 6.51 2.60 16.08
CA GLY A 186 7.75 1.94 15.69
C GLY A 186 8.38 2.48 14.39
N VAL A 187 8.85 1.57 13.54
CA VAL A 187 9.60 1.90 12.31
C VAL A 187 9.09 1.07 11.14
N LEU A 188 8.81 1.75 10.03
CA LEU A 188 8.53 1.20 8.72
C LEU A 188 9.52 1.79 7.72
N LYS A 189 10.43 0.96 7.20
CA LYS A 189 11.50 1.41 6.31
C LYS A 189 11.81 0.42 5.19
N TYR A 190 11.91 0.91 3.95
CA TYR A 190 12.13 0.09 2.74
C TYR A 190 11.11 -1.05 2.65
N ILE A 191 9.84 -0.67 2.56
CA ILE A 191 8.70 -1.59 2.53
C ILE A 191 7.97 -1.45 1.20
N SER A 192 7.72 -2.58 0.54
CA SER A 192 6.89 -2.66 -0.66
C SER A 192 5.60 -3.41 -0.33
N ILE A 193 4.44 -2.77 -0.49
CA ILE A 193 3.10 -3.32 -0.25
C ILE A 193 2.41 -3.46 -1.60
N ARG A 194 1.94 -4.66 -1.93
CA ARG A 194 1.53 -4.98 -3.31
C ARG A 194 0.21 -5.71 -3.36
N HIS A 195 -0.55 -5.47 -4.43
CA HIS A 195 -1.74 -6.24 -4.77
C HIS A 195 -2.79 -6.25 -3.63
N GLY A 196 -2.75 -5.22 -2.79
CA GLY A 196 -3.57 -5.07 -1.61
C GLY A 196 -4.95 -4.52 -1.93
N GLY A 197 -5.62 -4.08 -0.88
CA GLY A 197 -6.91 -3.44 -0.91
C GLY A 197 -8.06 -4.42 -0.75
N SER A 198 -9.11 -4.01 -0.07
CA SER A 198 -10.34 -4.77 -0.03
C SER A 198 -11.53 -3.86 0.16
N ASN A 199 -12.39 -3.79 -0.85
CA ASN A 199 -13.66 -3.10 -0.72
C ASN A 199 -14.59 -3.82 0.28
N ILE A 200 -14.99 -3.15 1.38
CA ILE A 200 -15.94 -3.69 2.36
C ILE A 200 -17.35 -3.13 2.15
N GLY A 201 -17.44 -1.90 1.65
CA GLY A 201 -18.64 -1.23 1.13
C GLY A 201 -18.37 0.27 1.03
N GLU A 202 -19.22 1.03 0.33
CA GLU A 202 -19.06 2.47 0.08
C GLU A 202 -18.56 3.27 1.31
N GLY A 203 -17.33 3.80 1.24
CA GLY A 203 -16.67 4.59 2.29
C GLY A 203 -16.27 3.79 3.52
N ASN A 204 -15.92 2.52 3.34
CA ASN A 204 -15.34 1.62 4.32
C ASN A 204 -14.53 0.55 3.60
N GLU A 205 -13.23 0.74 3.55
CA GLU A 205 -12.33 -0.12 2.79
C GLU A 205 -11.03 -0.42 3.56
N ILE A 206 -10.02 -0.98 2.90
CA ILE A 206 -8.68 -1.19 3.48
C ILE A 206 -7.69 -0.72 2.42
N ASN A 207 -6.79 0.17 2.82
CA ASN A 207 -5.82 0.79 1.93
C ASN A 207 -4.52 0.01 1.84
N GLY A 208 -3.61 0.44 0.94
CA GLY A 208 -2.30 -0.18 0.85
C GLY A 208 -1.54 -0.02 2.17
N LEU A 209 -1.37 1.23 2.60
CA LEU A 209 -0.91 1.58 3.93
C LEU A 209 -1.90 2.53 4.59
N THR A 210 -2.57 2.05 5.64
CA THR A 210 -3.44 2.89 6.48
C THR A 210 -2.69 3.37 7.72
N LEU A 211 -2.70 4.67 7.98
CA LEU A 211 -2.04 5.32 9.11
C LEU A 211 -3.06 6.06 9.97
N GLY A 212 -3.66 5.36 10.95
CA GLY A 212 -4.67 5.94 11.83
C GLY A 212 -4.08 6.50 13.12
N GLY A 213 -4.12 7.82 13.32
CA GLY A 213 -3.69 8.46 14.57
C GLY A 213 -2.23 8.18 14.94
N VAL A 214 -1.35 7.97 13.96
CA VAL A 214 0.06 7.63 14.19
C VAL A 214 0.85 8.87 14.62
N GLY A 215 1.64 8.77 15.69
CA GLY A 215 2.39 9.89 16.26
C GLY A 215 3.73 10.19 15.59
N ASN A 216 4.25 11.40 15.81
CA ASN A 216 5.44 11.95 15.15
C ASN A 216 6.78 11.33 15.58
N LYS A 217 6.79 10.41 16.53
CA LYS A 217 7.99 9.61 16.88
C LYS A 217 8.08 8.31 16.11
N THR A 218 7.02 7.92 15.41
CA THR A 218 7.04 6.81 14.45
C THR A 218 7.85 7.21 13.22
N VAL A 219 8.67 6.29 12.71
CA VAL A 219 9.45 6.50 11.49
C VAL A 219 8.76 5.76 10.34
N VAL A 220 8.37 6.48 9.30
CA VAL A 220 7.84 5.90 8.06
C VAL A 220 8.59 6.52 6.89
N GLU A 221 9.48 5.75 6.27
CA GLU A 221 10.27 6.24 5.14
C GLU A 221 10.59 5.14 4.12
N ASN A 222 10.74 5.47 2.84
CA ASN A 222 11.00 4.49 1.79
C ASN A 222 9.87 3.44 1.70
N ILE A 223 8.66 3.89 1.34
CA ILE A 223 7.50 3.04 1.15
C ILE A 223 7.15 2.96 -0.34
N GLU A 224 6.84 1.78 -0.82
CA GLU A 224 6.23 1.55 -2.14
C GLU A 224 4.88 0.88 -1.93
N VAL A 225 3.83 1.40 -2.58
CA VAL A 225 2.53 0.74 -2.70
C VAL A 225 2.25 0.52 -4.18
N VAL A 226 1.93 -0.72 -4.57
CA VAL A 226 1.64 -1.08 -5.97
C VAL A 226 0.32 -1.83 -6.06
N ALA A 227 -0.55 -1.42 -6.97
CA ALA A 227 -1.79 -2.11 -7.28
C ALA A 227 -2.66 -2.36 -6.03
N ASN A 228 -2.90 -1.31 -5.24
CA ASN A 228 -3.92 -1.39 -4.20
C ASN A 228 -5.32 -1.33 -4.86
N GLN A 229 -6.34 -2.00 -4.29
CA GLN A 229 -7.70 -1.92 -4.85
C GLN A 229 -8.34 -0.57 -4.59
N ASP A 230 -7.89 0.07 -3.53
CA ASP A 230 -8.34 1.32 -2.97
C ASP A 230 -7.14 2.27 -2.97
N ASP A 231 -7.01 3.10 -1.95
CA ASP A 231 -5.94 4.08 -1.88
C ASP A 231 -4.55 3.49 -1.76
N GLY A 232 -3.58 4.23 -2.27
CA GLY A 232 -2.17 3.93 -2.03
C GLY A 232 -1.82 4.03 -0.55
N ILE A 233 -1.89 5.23 -0.01
CA ILE A 233 -1.65 5.52 1.41
C ILE A 233 -2.73 6.47 1.88
N GLU A 234 -3.34 6.12 3.01
CA GLU A 234 -4.34 6.97 3.65
C GLU A 234 -3.96 7.29 5.10
N TRP A 235 -4.10 8.56 5.48
CA TRP A 235 -3.91 9.03 6.85
C TRP A 235 -5.25 9.41 7.48
N PHE A 236 -5.62 8.72 8.56
CA PHE A 236 -6.74 9.12 9.41
C PHE A 236 -6.22 9.89 10.63
N GLY A 237 -6.07 11.20 10.47
CA GLY A 237 -5.50 12.07 11.49
C GLY A 237 -4.05 11.70 11.87
N GLY A 238 -3.64 12.05 13.09
CA GLY A 238 -2.29 11.79 13.59
C GLY A 238 -1.27 12.87 13.20
N THR A 239 0.01 12.63 13.53
CA THR A 239 1.10 13.60 13.34
C THR A 239 2.37 13.00 12.73
N VAL A 240 2.28 11.76 12.24
CA VAL A 240 3.40 11.07 11.60
C VAL A 240 3.87 11.83 10.35
N ASN A 241 5.19 11.91 10.18
CA ASN A 241 5.79 12.37 8.94
C ASN A 241 6.20 11.16 8.12
N VAL A 242 6.02 11.27 6.80
CA VAL A 242 6.35 10.21 5.84
C VAL A 242 7.31 10.77 4.79
N SER A 243 8.30 10.00 4.37
CA SER A 243 9.21 10.45 3.32
C SER A 243 9.64 9.36 2.34
N ASN A 244 9.96 9.75 1.11
CA ASN A 244 10.42 8.85 0.06
C ASN A 244 9.37 7.77 -0.26
N VAL A 245 8.20 8.16 -0.75
CA VAL A 245 7.12 7.20 -1.07
C VAL A 245 6.87 7.09 -2.57
N VAL A 246 6.49 5.89 -3.01
CA VAL A 246 5.99 5.62 -4.35
C VAL A 246 4.63 4.97 -4.23
N VAL A 247 3.62 5.54 -4.86
CA VAL A 247 2.30 4.92 -5.04
C VAL A 247 2.10 4.70 -6.53
N TRP A 248 1.84 3.47 -6.93
CA TRP A 248 1.72 3.08 -8.34
C TRP A 248 0.48 2.23 -8.60
N ASN A 249 -0.38 2.72 -9.49
CA ASN A 249 -1.64 2.10 -9.90
C ASN A 249 -2.57 1.74 -8.73
N PRO A 250 -2.82 2.62 -7.74
CA PRO A 250 -3.93 2.38 -6.82
C PRO A 250 -5.26 2.36 -7.60
N GLY A 251 -6.21 1.63 -7.06
CA GLY A 251 -7.53 1.43 -7.66
C GLY A 251 -8.50 2.57 -7.35
N ASP A 252 -8.12 3.42 -6.41
CA ASP A 252 -8.74 4.71 -6.12
C ASP A 252 -7.63 5.77 -5.97
N ASP A 253 -7.52 6.44 -4.83
CA ASP A 253 -6.67 7.61 -4.64
C ASP A 253 -5.19 7.28 -4.44
N GLY A 254 -4.36 8.23 -4.87
CA GLY A 254 -2.92 8.17 -4.68
C GLY A 254 -2.52 8.30 -3.22
N LEU A 255 -2.80 9.47 -2.67
CA LEU A 255 -2.49 9.86 -1.30
C LEU A 255 -3.74 10.53 -0.72
N ASP A 256 -4.38 9.87 0.23
CA ASP A 256 -5.60 10.37 0.85
C ASP A 256 -5.35 10.76 2.32
N THR A 257 -5.96 11.84 2.78
CA THR A 257 -5.83 12.34 4.14
C THR A 257 -7.16 12.80 4.70
N ASP A 258 -7.58 12.21 5.81
CA ASP A 258 -8.80 12.57 6.52
C ASP A 258 -8.48 12.95 7.98
N GLN A 259 -9.48 13.48 8.69
CA GLN A 259 -9.51 13.66 10.14
C GLN A 259 -8.37 14.53 10.67
N ALA A 260 -8.01 15.55 9.90
CA ALA A 260 -7.06 16.60 10.25
C ALA A 260 -5.65 16.08 10.57
N TRP A 261 -5.10 15.25 9.69
CA TRP A 261 -3.69 14.85 9.78
C TRP A 261 -2.78 16.07 9.86
N ASN A 262 -1.80 16.03 10.77
CA ASN A 262 -0.87 17.13 11.01
C ASN A 262 0.56 16.64 10.85
N GLY A 263 0.91 16.32 9.61
CA GLY A 263 2.22 15.79 9.26
C GLY A 263 2.72 16.32 7.92
N THR A 264 3.84 15.74 7.49
CA THR A 264 4.47 16.04 6.21
C THR A 264 4.75 14.76 5.44
N CYS A 265 4.33 14.72 4.18
CA CYS A 265 4.77 13.76 3.17
C CYS A 265 5.77 14.47 2.25
N SER A 266 7.01 13.97 2.21
CA SER A 266 8.09 14.60 1.43
C SER A 266 8.78 13.61 0.50
N ASN A 267 9.19 14.05 -0.69
CA ASN A 267 9.80 13.20 -1.71
C ASN A 267 8.86 12.04 -2.09
N PHE A 268 7.87 12.32 -2.94
CA PHE A 268 6.91 11.30 -3.34
C PHE A 268 6.78 11.17 -4.86
N ALA A 269 6.35 10.00 -5.30
CA ALA A 269 5.91 9.74 -6.65
C ALA A 269 4.52 9.07 -6.61
N VAL A 270 3.51 9.67 -7.24
CA VAL A 270 2.16 9.09 -7.38
C VAL A 270 1.90 8.86 -8.87
N ILE A 271 1.58 7.63 -9.25
CA ILE A 271 1.57 7.22 -10.66
C ILE A 271 0.29 6.45 -10.96
N HIS A 272 -0.49 7.00 -11.90
CA HIS A 272 -1.67 6.37 -12.50
C HIS A 272 -2.70 5.86 -11.47
N PRO A 273 -3.11 6.69 -10.47
CA PRO A 273 -4.30 6.37 -9.69
C PRO A 273 -5.52 6.28 -10.61
N GLN A 274 -6.50 5.48 -10.20
CA GLN A 274 -7.81 5.46 -10.86
C GLN A 274 -8.77 6.49 -10.23
N GLY A 275 -8.55 6.91 -8.99
CA GLY A 275 -9.17 8.09 -8.37
C GLY A 275 -8.31 9.34 -8.56
N SER A 276 -8.18 10.15 -7.51
CA SER A 276 -7.36 11.36 -7.49
C SER A 276 -5.87 11.06 -7.28
N LEU A 277 -4.98 11.97 -7.67
CA LEU A 277 -3.59 11.91 -7.17
C LEU A 277 -3.50 12.25 -5.69
N PHE A 278 -4.43 13.09 -5.21
CA PHE A 278 -4.58 13.48 -3.83
C PHE A 278 -6.07 13.68 -3.52
N GLU A 279 -6.57 13.01 -2.49
CA GLU A 279 -7.84 13.30 -1.84
C GLU A 279 -7.51 13.90 -0.45
N LEU A 280 -8.01 15.10 -0.16
CA LEU A 280 -7.54 15.91 0.97
C LEU A 280 -8.71 16.37 1.85
N ASP A 281 -9.24 15.42 2.58
CA ASP A 281 -10.40 15.57 3.46
C ASP A 281 -10.16 16.34 4.75
N GLY A 282 -11.24 16.96 5.20
CA GLY A 282 -11.26 17.93 6.29
C GLY A 282 -11.36 17.31 7.69
N PRO A 283 -11.28 18.13 8.74
CA PRO A 283 -11.66 17.70 10.08
C PRO A 283 -13.15 17.30 10.16
N GLU A 284 -13.44 16.05 10.55
CA GLU A 284 -14.83 15.64 10.85
C GLU A 284 -15.30 16.09 12.25
N GLY A 285 -14.36 16.43 13.12
CA GLY A 285 -14.56 16.76 14.53
C GLY A 285 -14.25 18.21 14.91
N THR A 286 -14.03 18.41 16.20
CA THR A 286 -13.66 19.74 16.74
C THR A 286 -12.15 20.00 16.77
N TYR A 287 -11.33 18.99 16.49
CA TYR A 287 -9.89 19.13 16.39
C TYR A 287 -9.53 19.61 14.98
N ILE A 288 -9.32 20.92 14.83
CA ILE A 288 -9.08 21.54 13.51
C ILE A 288 -7.62 21.97 13.30
N ASN A 289 -6.69 21.37 14.06
CA ASN A 289 -5.28 21.74 14.03
C ASN A 289 -4.47 20.94 13.00
N GLY A 290 -5.15 20.23 12.09
CA GLY A 290 -4.53 19.54 10.96
C GLY A 290 -3.79 20.50 10.04
N ASN A 291 -2.72 20.02 9.42
CA ASN A 291 -2.00 20.73 8.38
C ASN A 291 -1.32 19.72 7.45
N HIS A 292 -2.00 19.39 6.36
CA HIS A 292 -1.63 18.33 5.44
C HIS A 292 -0.50 18.88 4.57
N THR A 293 0.74 18.46 4.80
CA THR A 293 1.90 19.04 4.12
C THR A 293 2.46 18.08 3.09
N PHE A 294 2.47 18.49 1.82
CA PHE A 294 3.05 17.73 0.72
C PHE A 294 4.16 18.55 0.07
N THR A 295 5.37 17.99 -0.02
CA THR A 295 6.48 18.71 -0.64
C THR A 295 7.37 17.82 -1.49
N ASN A 296 7.87 18.39 -2.59
CA ASN A 296 8.84 17.76 -3.47
C ASN A 296 8.28 16.46 -4.07
N GLY A 297 7.33 16.59 -5.01
CA GLY A 297 6.58 15.48 -5.60
C GLY A 297 6.70 15.37 -7.12
N ILE A 298 6.55 14.15 -7.66
CA ILE A 298 6.21 13.93 -9.07
C ILE A 298 4.89 13.14 -9.16
N CYS A 299 3.95 13.61 -9.95
CA CYS A 299 2.62 13.01 -10.05
C CYS A 299 2.24 12.80 -11.51
N LYS A 300 1.92 11.55 -11.86
CA LYS A 300 1.53 11.14 -13.20
C LYS A 300 0.06 10.75 -13.17
N ALA A 301 -0.82 11.58 -13.75
CA ALA A 301 -2.26 11.37 -13.67
C ALA A 301 -2.70 10.11 -14.44
N GLY A 302 -2.40 10.02 -15.75
CA GLY A 302 -2.83 8.92 -16.59
C GLY A 302 -4.28 9.03 -17.07
N GLU A 303 -4.72 8.08 -17.90
CA GLU A 303 -6.01 8.15 -18.59
C GLU A 303 -7.23 7.83 -17.72
N LEU A 304 -7.01 7.17 -16.57
CA LEU A 304 -8.08 6.66 -15.73
C LEU A 304 -8.37 7.51 -14.49
N GLY A 305 -7.50 8.47 -14.15
CA GLY A 305 -7.69 9.29 -12.96
C GLY A 305 -8.95 10.16 -13.02
N GLU A 306 -9.51 10.45 -11.85
CA GLU A 306 -10.69 11.29 -11.67
C GLU A 306 -10.26 12.75 -11.46
N GLU A 307 -9.43 13.04 -10.46
CA GLU A 307 -8.93 14.40 -10.16
C GLU A 307 -7.39 14.48 -10.06
N LEU A 308 -6.84 15.70 -10.17
CA LEU A 308 -5.45 15.95 -9.76
C LEU A 308 -5.34 16.12 -8.26
N ILE A 309 -6.21 16.95 -7.68
CA ILE A 309 -6.25 17.21 -6.26
C ILE A 309 -7.71 17.49 -5.94
N ASP A 310 -8.32 16.63 -5.13
CA ASP A 310 -9.54 16.97 -4.43
C ASP A 310 -9.19 17.60 -3.08
N PHE A 311 -9.75 18.77 -2.82
CA PHE A 311 -9.55 19.50 -1.57
C PHE A 311 -10.89 19.56 -0.84
N ASP A 312 -10.96 19.25 0.45
CA ASP A 312 -12.12 19.70 1.24
C ASP A 312 -11.95 21.18 1.62
N ALA A 313 -13.04 21.94 1.51
CA ALA A 313 -13.08 23.37 1.85
C ALA A 313 -12.52 23.70 3.26
N SER A 314 -12.51 22.77 4.20
CA SER A 314 -12.06 22.95 5.57
C SER A 314 -10.66 22.37 5.86
N THR A 315 -10.02 21.75 4.86
CA THR A 315 -8.68 21.17 4.98
C THR A 315 -7.61 22.25 4.88
N ASN A 316 -6.73 22.29 5.88
CA ASN A 316 -5.57 23.16 5.84
C ASN A 316 -4.40 22.41 5.20
N VAL A 317 -3.95 22.86 4.03
CA VAL A 317 -2.95 22.19 3.19
C VAL A 317 -1.76 23.10 2.90
N ASN A 318 -0.56 22.57 3.02
CA ASN A 318 0.65 23.21 2.51
C ASN A 318 1.29 22.32 1.45
N MET A 319 1.13 22.68 0.17
CA MET A 319 1.71 21.95 -0.96
C MET A 319 2.77 22.79 -1.67
N SER A 320 3.95 22.22 -1.91
CA SER A 320 4.99 22.88 -2.70
C SER A 320 5.85 21.94 -3.52
N ASP A 321 6.42 22.47 -4.61
CA ASP A 321 7.44 21.78 -5.40
C ASP A 321 6.94 20.45 -5.99
N VAL A 322 5.71 20.45 -6.52
CA VAL A 322 5.08 19.25 -7.12
C VAL A 322 4.99 19.41 -8.64
N TYR A 323 5.41 18.37 -9.36
CA TYR A 323 5.34 18.31 -10.81
C TYR A 323 4.22 17.36 -11.26
N PHE A 324 3.24 17.86 -12.00
CA PHE A 324 2.13 17.09 -12.56
C PHE A 324 2.32 16.83 -14.05
N TYR A 325 2.19 15.58 -14.50
CA TYR A 325 2.34 15.25 -15.91
C TYR A 325 1.46 14.10 -16.35
N ASP A 326 1.43 13.86 -17.67
CA ASP A 326 0.55 12.87 -18.29
C ASP A 326 -0.94 13.13 -17.96
N VAL A 327 -1.32 14.41 -17.96
CA VAL A 327 -2.72 14.86 -17.75
C VAL A 327 -3.41 14.89 -19.12
N PRO A 328 -4.29 13.92 -19.43
CA PRO A 328 -4.70 13.66 -20.81
C PRO A 328 -5.93 14.46 -21.25
N ASN A 329 -6.68 15.03 -20.32
CA ASN A 329 -7.93 15.74 -20.61
C ASN A 329 -8.30 16.72 -19.49
N GLU A 330 -9.33 17.54 -19.74
CA GLU A 330 -9.82 18.61 -18.85
C GLU A 330 -10.84 18.13 -17.79
N ASN A 331 -11.05 16.81 -17.63
CA ASN A 331 -11.85 16.28 -16.52
C ASN A 331 -10.98 16.00 -15.29
N ILE A 332 -9.67 15.79 -15.46
CA ILE A 332 -8.73 15.59 -14.36
C ILE A 332 -8.26 16.96 -13.88
N VAL A 333 -8.87 17.46 -12.83
CA VAL A 333 -8.76 18.86 -12.40
C VAL A 333 -8.41 18.98 -10.92
N VAL A 334 -8.09 20.19 -10.49
CA VAL A 334 -8.11 20.58 -9.07
C VAL A 334 -9.53 20.99 -8.70
N GLU A 335 -10.08 20.41 -7.64
CA GLU A 335 -11.40 20.75 -7.10
C GLU A 335 -11.30 21.59 -5.83
N GLU A 336 -12.35 22.39 -5.54
CA GLU A 336 -12.54 23.13 -4.27
C GLU A 336 -11.41 24.05 -3.74
N TYR A 337 -10.32 24.27 -4.48
CA TYR A 337 -9.18 25.09 -4.04
C TYR A 337 -9.60 26.49 -3.54
N ALA A 338 -10.54 27.13 -4.23
CA ALA A 338 -11.03 28.46 -3.88
C ALA A 338 -11.78 28.48 -2.53
N ASP A 339 -12.52 27.41 -2.22
CA ASP A 339 -13.24 27.28 -0.96
C ASP A 339 -12.27 26.94 0.18
N MET A 340 -11.29 26.08 -0.08
CA MET A 340 -10.19 25.76 0.85
C MET A 340 -9.42 27.04 1.26
N VAL A 341 -8.92 27.84 0.32
CA VAL A 341 -8.15 29.07 0.65
C VAL A 341 -9.02 30.15 1.31
N ALA A 342 -10.35 30.11 1.13
CA ALA A 342 -11.26 31.04 1.77
C ALA A 342 -11.50 30.70 3.25
N ALA A 343 -11.47 29.41 3.61
CA ALA A 343 -11.76 28.94 4.96
C ALA A 343 -10.51 28.77 5.84
N THR A 344 -9.33 28.56 5.23
CA THR A 344 -8.13 28.11 5.95
C THR A 344 -6.94 29.06 5.76
N SER A 345 -5.74 28.64 6.19
CA SER A 345 -4.48 29.33 5.92
C SER A 345 -3.59 28.53 4.96
N SER A 346 -4.20 27.71 4.10
CA SER A 346 -3.53 26.86 3.13
C SER A 346 -2.61 27.63 2.19
N SER A 347 -1.57 26.94 1.71
CA SER A 347 -0.67 27.45 0.69
C SER A 347 -0.35 26.37 -0.35
N VAL A 348 -0.49 26.72 -1.62
CA VAL A 348 -0.08 25.90 -2.75
C VAL A 348 0.85 26.74 -3.59
N SER A 349 2.06 26.26 -3.85
CA SER A 349 3.11 27.07 -4.48
C SER A 349 4.09 26.24 -5.31
N ASN A 350 4.75 26.91 -6.26
CA ASN A 350 5.81 26.32 -7.09
C ASN A 350 5.44 24.95 -7.70
N LEU A 351 4.29 24.89 -8.38
CA LEU A 351 3.87 23.72 -9.14
C LEU A 351 4.44 23.80 -10.56
N GLU A 352 4.92 22.68 -11.06
CA GLU A 352 5.25 22.51 -12.48
C GLU A 352 4.28 21.56 -13.14
N TYR A 353 4.07 21.71 -14.45
CA TYR A 353 3.19 20.79 -15.16
C TYR A 353 3.59 20.53 -16.61
N THR A 354 3.14 19.39 -17.14
CA THR A 354 3.10 19.07 -18.57
C THR A 354 1.75 18.45 -18.92
N LEU A 355 0.92 19.16 -19.68
CA LEU A 355 -0.40 18.69 -20.11
C LEU A 355 -0.36 18.14 -21.54
N ALA A 356 -1.34 17.30 -21.89
CA ALA A 356 -1.52 16.87 -23.26
C ALA A 356 -1.90 18.03 -24.20
N ASP A 357 -1.61 17.87 -25.50
CA ASP A 357 -1.92 18.86 -26.53
C ASP A 357 -3.41 19.25 -26.51
N GLY A 358 -3.69 20.52 -26.26
CA GLY A 358 -5.04 21.08 -26.30
C GLY A 358 -5.81 21.05 -24.99
N VAL A 359 -5.21 20.56 -23.89
CA VAL A 359 -5.74 20.69 -22.54
C VAL A 359 -5.43 22.08 -21.99
N ASP A 360 -6.45 22.81 -21.52
CA ASP A 360 -6.30 24.14 -20.95
C ASP A 360 -5.87 24.08 -19.47
N ALA A 361 -4.66 24.57 -19.18
CA ALA A 361 -4.14 24.63 -17.82
C ALA A 361 -5.01 25.44 -16.84
N SER A 362 -5.75 26.42 -17.33
CA SER A 362 -6.65 27.22 -16.48
C SER A 362 -7.92 26.48 -16.08
N VAL A 363 -8.26 25.39 -16.76
CA VAL A 363 -9.33 24.46 -16.36
C VAL A 363 -8.78 23.43 -15.39
N VAL A 364 -7.61 22.85 -15.70
CA VAL A 364 -6.97 21.82 -14.87
C VAL A 364 -6.59 22.35 -13.49
N PHE A 365 -6.04 23.56 -13.40
CA PHE A 365 -5.60 24.16 -12.14
C PHE A 365 -6.51 25.34 -11.74
N ASP A 366 -7.83 25.18 -11.85
CA ASP A 366 -8.78 26.24 -11.55
C ASP A 366 -8.57 26.80 -10.13
N GLY A 367 -8.72 28.13 -10.00
CA GLY A 367 -8.49 28.85 -8.75
C GLY A 367 -7.03 29.07 -8.33
N ILE A 368 -6.07 28.25 -8.77
CA ILE A 368 -4.65 28.41 -8.43
C ILE A 368 -4.06 29.61 -9.18
N ASP A 369 -3.29 30.46 -8.48
CA ASP A 369 -2.64 31.61 -9.11
C ASP A 369 -1.64 31.15 -10.18
N ALA A 370 -1.77 31.65 -11.40
CA ALA A 370 -0.85 31.36 -12.50
C ALA A 370 0.62 31.71 -12.21
N ALA A 371 0.89 32.55 -11.20
CA ALA A 371 2.26 32.82 -10.73
C ALA A 371 2.90 31.61 -10.02
N GLU A 372 2.10 30.68 -9.50
CA GLU A 372 2.52 29.46 -8.83
C GLU A 372 2.62 28.26 -9.79
N LEU A 373 2.25 28.44 -11.07
CA LEU A 373 2.21 27.39 -12.08
C LEU A 373 3.27 27.64 -13.17
N THR A 374 4.11 26.65 -13.44
CA THR A 374 5.11 26.72 -14.52
C THR A 374 4.97 25.52 -15.47
N GLU A 375 4.63 25.79 -16.73
CA GLU A 375 4.68 24.77 -17.78
C GLU A 375 6.13 24.39 -18.10
N VAL A 376 6.42 23.10 -18.08
CA VAL A 376 7.72 22.54 -18.46
C VAL A 376 7.54 21.45 -19.51
N ALA A 377 8.61 21.13 -20.24
CA ALA A 377 8.61 19.94 -21.09
C ALA A 377 8.75 18.68 -20.22
N GLU A 378 8.13 17.58 -20.64
CA GLU A 378 8.19 16.33 -19.89
C GLU A 378 9.63 15.90 -19.60
N GLY A 379 9.92 15.58 -18.34
CA GLY A 379 11.26 15.22 -17.87
C GLY A 379 12.26 16.38 -17.82
N GLN A 380 11.81 17.62 -17.99
CA GLN A 380 12.60 18.85 -17.76
C GLN A 380 12.14 19.61 -16.52
N ASN A 381 11.35 18.97 -15.66
CA ASN A 381 10.95 19.52 -14.38
C ASN A 381 12.16 19.84 -13.50
N THR A 382 12.06 20.95 -12.76
CA THR A 382 13.06 21.39 -11.78
C THR A 382 12.60 21.20 -10.34
N VAL A 383 11.32 20.90 -10.14
CA VAL A 383 10.73 20.46 -8.86
C VAL A 383 10.53 18.95 -8.84
N GLY A 384 10.26 18.40 -7.66
CA GLY A 384 10.13 16.96 -7.44
C GLY A 384 11.44 16.26 -7.07
N PRO A 385 11.37 15.04 -6.51
CA PRO A 385 12.53 14.34 -6.01
C PRO A 385 13.39 13.81 -7.15
N GLN A 386 14.68 13.63 -6.87
CA GLN A 386 15.54 12.86 -7.76
C GLN A 386 15.12 11.40 -7.72
N THR A 387 14.53 10.90 -8.80
CA THR A 387 13.94 9.56 -8.91
C THR A 387 14.87 8.40 -8.51
N SER A 388 16.19 8.61 -8.55
CA SER A 388 17.20 7.66 -8.04
C SER A 388 17.01 7.22 -6.59
N ILE A 389 16.35 8.01 -5.73
CA ILE A 389 16.04 7.63 -4.35
C ILE A 389 15.03 6.46 -4.28
N PHE A 390 14.29 6.23 -5.37
CA PHE A 390 13.32 5.14 -5.52
C PHE A 390 13.90 3.94 -6.27
N SER A 391 15.21 3.88 -6.54
CA SER A 391 15.82 2.79 -7.34
C SER A 391 15.69 1.38 -6.76
N TRP A 392 15.23 1.24 -5.52
CA TRP A 392 14.96 -0.02 -4.83
C TRP A 392 13.54 -0.58 -5.10
N THR A 393 12.68 0.18 -5.80
CA THR A 393 11.26 -0.17 -5.95
C THR A 393 11.00 -1.02 -7.20
N TRP A 394 9.88 -1.75 -7.20
CA TRP A 394 9.39 -2.41 -8.42
C TRP A 394 9.02 -1.37 -9.49
N ALA A 395 8.39 -0.27 -9.10
CA ALA A 395 8.06 0.83 -10.00
C ALA A 395 9.28 1.39 -10.76
N ALA A 396 10.43 1.53 -10.09
CA ALA A 396 11.68 1.92 -10.75
C ALA A 396 12.19 0.84 -11.72
N ALA A 397 12.17 -0.42 -11.31
CA ALA A 397 12.55 -1.54 -12.18
C ALA A 397 11.67 -1.63 -13.45
N ALA A 398 10.40 -1.23 -13.33
CA ALA A 398 9.44 -1.18 -14.43
C ALA A 398 9.50 0.12 -15.27
N ASN A 399 10.30 1.13 -14.88
CA ASN A 399 10.32 2.47 -15.46
C ASN A 399 8.92 3.16 -15.43
N ALA A 400 8.26 3.11 -14.28
CA ALA A 400 6.93 3.71 -14.10
C ALA A 400 6.94 5.26 -14.15
N PHE A 401 8.07 5.90 -13.82
CA PHE A 401 8.27 7.34 -13.70
C PHE A 401 9.60 7.83 -14.28
#